data_AF-A0A113RJU1-F1
#
_entry.id   AF-A0A113RJU1-F1
#
_cell.length_a   1.000
_cell.length_b   1.000
_cell.length_c   1.000
_cell.angle_alpha   90.00
_cell.angle_beta   90.00
_cell.angle_gamma   90.00
#
_symmetry.space_group_name_H-M   'P 1'
#
loop_
_entity.id
_entity.type
_entity.pdbx_description
1 polymer ?
#
loop_
_entity_poly.entity_id
_entity_poly.type
_entity_poly.pdbx_seq_one_letter_code
_entity_poly.pdbx_strand_id
1 'polypeptide(L)'
;MVKIHIEKFFFAVNLFLYLSDKCFAIEHASSSDTINEDEKVLVNTTLQETISSNDVSQNNSTDIDSTLKLVSSNFDLPKFASSSISLKNGKSQVCTDPEEIKKVTEIMDEAVYRLKYHSNFNNGYNHYYVGNEELSLCFTEDNGIKFERFHLVIPNPDNYEEIVKMFYTFRGIPYMDNFDFTEKLVHEYYSNLSLMYNSYESRTTPFCGYSFVLSADIQVSEDITMFVQTSVDIDDHNEFDTEKYKNTIVESANSLNIDVYANEYDQMENKTKLFVNLSGIIVKKKSDSVRVTYVNSIHNGDSFPKDFCDKQFRVKNMLYLIDLLKNSFK
;
A
#
# COMPACT_ATOMS: atom_id res chain seq x y z
N MET A 1 26.56 -10.70 34.81
CA MET A 1 27.48 -11.19 33.76
C MET A 1 26.80 -11.43 32.39
N VAL A 2 25.47 -11.23 32.25
CA VAL A 2 24.72 -11.49 31.00
C VAL A 2 24.67 -10.29 30.04
N LYS A 3 24.77 -9.05 30.55
CA LYS A 3 24.63 -7.82 29.74
C LYS A 3 25.76 -7.61 28.71
N ILE A 4 26.97 -8.10 29.01
CA ILE A 4 28.16 -7.96 28.15
C ILE A 4 28.13 -8.93 26.96
N HIS A 5 27.36 -10.04 27.03
CA HIS A 5 27.26 -10.99 25.92
C HIS A 5 26.27 -10.54 24.84
N ILE A 6 25.23 -9.80 25.21
CA ILE A 6 24.24 -9.30 24.25
C ILE A 6 24.85 -8.21 23.36
N GLU A 7 25.60 -7.26 23.92
CA GLU A 7 26.26 -6.20 23.13
C GLU A 7 27.34 -6.75 22.18
N LYS A 8 28.08 -7.78 22.60
CA LYS A 8 29.05 -8.46 21.74
C LYS A 8 28.40 -9.26 20.60
N PHE A 9 27.21 -9.81 20.83
CA PHE A 9 26.45 -10.51 19.79
C PHE A 9 25.96 -9.54 18.71
N PHE A 10 25.40 -8.38 19.09
CA PHE A 10 24.98 -7.37 18.12
C PHE A 10 26.14 -6.76 17.33
N PHE A 11 27.32 -6.61 17.93
CA PHE A 11 28.51 -6.14 17.21
C PHE A 11 29.02 -7.17 16.20
N ALA A 12 29.00 -8.47 16.54
CA ALA A 12 29.40 -9.53 15.62
C ALA A 12 28.45 -9.67 14.43
N VAL A 13 27.13 -9.55 14.64
CA VAL A 13 26.13 -9.60 13.56
C VAL A 13 26.26 -8.41 12.60
N ASN A 14 26.50 -7.19 13.11
CA ASN A 14 26.74 -6.02 12.27
C ASN A 14 28.07 -6.10 11.49
N LEU A 15 29.12 -6.71 12.07
CA LEU A 15 30.39 -6.91 11.38
C LEU A 15 30.30 -7.94 10.26
N PHE A 16 29.51 -9.01 10.44
CA PHE A 16 29.26 -10.00 9.38
C PHE A 16 28.45 -9.43 8.21
N LEU A 17 27.45 -8.59 8.49
CA LEU A 17 26.69 -7.89 7.45
C LEU A 17 27.58 -6.90 6.66
N TYR A 18 28.43 -6.14 7.35
CA TYR A 18 29.38 -5.22 6.71
C TYR A 18 30.44 -5.92 5.83
N LEU A 19 30.91 -7.11 6.23
CA LEU A 19 31.88 -7.88 5.45
C LEU A 19 31.24 -8.57 4.23
N SER A 20 29.97 -8.98 4.32
CA SER A 20 29.20 -9.51 3.19
C SER A 20 29.07 -8.49 2.05
N ASP A 21 28.74 -7.23 2.39
CA ASP A 21 28.58 -6.16 1.39
C ASP A 21 29.87 -5.84 0.62
N LYS A 22 31.04 -5.97 1.26
CA LYS A 22 32.34 -5.80 0.57
C LYS A 22 32.71 -6.97 -0.33
N CYS A 23 32.33 -8.20 0.01
CA CYS A 23 32.57 -9.36 -0.87
C CYS A 23 31.77 -9.27 -2.18
N PHE A 24 30.50 -8.85 -2.12
CA PHE A 24 29.68 -8.66 -3.32
C PHE A 24 30.18 -7.53 -4.24
N ALA A 25 30.75 -6.46 -3.67
CA ALA A 25 31.31 -5.36 -4.46
C ALA A 25 32.60 -5.76 -5.23
N ILE A 26 33.38 -6.71 -4.72
CA ILE A 26 34.62 -7.18 -5.36
C ILE A 26 34.31 -8.20 -6.47
N GLU A 27 33.25 -9.00 -6.33
CA GLU A 27 32.83 -9.97 -7.35
C GLU A 27 32.26 -9.30 -8.61
N HIS A 28 31.62 -8.14 -8.46
CA HIS A 28 31.07 -7.40 -9.60
C HIS A 28 32.12 -6.65 -10.43
N ALA A 29 33.31 -6.38 -9.87
CA ALA A 29 34.38 -5.65 -10.55
C ALA A 29 35.29 -6.55 -11.42
N SER A 30 35.14 -7.88 -11.39
CA SER A 30 36.02 -8.83 -12.10
C SER A 30 35.43 -9.46 -13.36
N SER A 31 34.18 -9.12 -13.77
CA SER A 31 33.49 -9.84 -14.87
C SER A 31 33.10 -9.02 -16.10
N SER A 32 33.60 -7.80 -16.29
CA SER A 32 33.39 -7.06 -17.54
C SER A 32 34.70 -6.59 -18.17
N ASP A 33 35.36 -7.49 -18.90
CA ASP A 33 36.32 -7.14 -19.94
C ASP A 33 36.33 -8.26 -21.00
N THR A 34 35.65 -8.04 -22.13
CA THR A 34 36.24 -8.15 -23.48
C THR A 34 35.21 -7.85 -24.57
N ILE A 35 35.51 -6.79 -25.31
CA ILE A 35 34.94 -6.38 -26.59
C ILE A 35 35.50 -7.32 -27.68
N ASN A 36 34.69 -7.64 -28.70
CA ASN A 36 35.19 -7.68 -30.08
C ASN A 36 34.06 -7.32 -31.08
N GLU A 37 34.43 -6.39 -31.96
CA GLU A 37 33.66 -5.78 -33.05
C GLU A 37 33.63 -6.65 -34.32
N ASP A 38 32.84 -6.15 -35.28
CA ASP A 38 32.79 -6.44 -36.72
C ASP A 38 32.06 -7.70 -37.21
N GLU A 39 30.91 -7.53 -37.87
CA GLU A 39 30.85 -7.38 -39.35
C GLU A 39 29.45 -6.94 -39.86
N LYS A 40 29.44 -6.02 -40.83
CA LYS A 40 28.29 -5.64 -41.67
C LYS A 40 27.92 -6.81 -42.61
N VAL A 41 26.64 -6.95 -42.98
CA VAL A 41 26.17 -6.97 -44.39
C VAL A 41 24.63 -7.05 -44.47
N LEU A 42 24.12 -6.27 -45.42
CA LEU A 42 22.77 -6.10 -45.99
C LEU A 42 22.08 -7.41 -46.40
N VAL A 43 20.74 -7.48 -46.34
CA VAL A 43 19.82 -7.85 -47.47
C VAL A 43 18.42 -8.23 -46.95
N ASN A 44 17.40 -7.64 -47.59
CA ASN A 44 15.96 -7.90 -47.49
C ASN A 44 15.58 -9.38 -47.65
N THR A 45 14.39 -9.80 -47.19
CA THR A 45 13.30 -10.38 -48.02
C THR A 45 12.13 -10.88 -47.15
N THR A 46 10.92 -10.56 -47.61
CA THR A 46 9.57 -10.97 -47.13
C THR A 46 9.24 -12.42 -47.51
N LEU A 47 8.40 -13.12 -46.71
CA LEU A 47 7.34 -14.10 -47.07
C LEU A 47 7.11 -15.07 -45.88
N GLN A 48 5.98 -14.97 -45.15
CA GLN A 48 4.69 -15.66 -45.34
C GLN A 48 4.68 -17.19 -45.11
N GLU A 49 3.87 -17.56 -44.11
CA GLU A 49 3.01 -18.76 -43.95
C GLU A 49 3.57 -20.16 -44.22
N THR A 50 3.33 -21.12 -43.31
CA THR A 50 2.26 -22.14 -43.44
C THR A 50 2.27 -23.11 -42.23
N ILE A 51 1.06 -23.53 -41.85
CA ILE A 51 0.63 -24.50 -40.84
C ILE A 51 1.07 -25.94 -41.18
N SER A 52 1.41 -26.77 -40.17
CA SER A 52 0.93 -28.16 -40.07
C SER A 52 1.26 -28.82 -38.71
N SER A 53 0.41 -29.77 -38.35
CA SER A 53 0.06 -30.37 -37.07
C SER A 53 0.82 -31.64 -36.65
N ASN A 54 0.74 -31.91 -35.34
CA ASN A 54 0.78 -33.21 -34.61
C ASN A 54 2.13 -33.93 -34.43
N ASP A 55 2.56 -34.14 -33.17
CA ASP A 55 2.24 -35.39 -32.46
C ASP A 55 2.60 -35.37 -30.95
N VAL A 56 1.99 -36.34 -30.25
CA VAL A 56 1.77 -36.52 -28.81
C VAL A 56 3.03 -36.88 -28.00
N SER A 57 3.16 -36.31 -26.79
CA SER A 57 3.71 -37.02 -25.62
C SER A 57 3.20 -36.41 -24.32
N GLN A 58 2.55 -37.27 -23.53
CA GLN A 58 2.02 -37.01 -22.19
C GLN A 58 3.15 -36.71 -21.18
N ASN A 59 2.90 -35.82 -20.21
CA ASN A 59 2.88 -36.18 -18.78
C ASN A 59 2.63 -34.96 -17.87
N ASN A 60 1.50 -35.05 -17.15
CA ASN A 60 1.22 -34.57 -15.79
C ASN A 60 1.52 -33.10 -15.42
N SER A 61 0.48 -32.26 -15.51
CA SER A 61 0.31 -31.10 -14.65
C SER A 61 -1.13 -31.07 -14.17
N THR A 62 -1.29 -31.33 -12.88
CA THR A 62 -2.55 -31.37 -12.15
C THR A 62 -3.08 -29.94 -11.99
N ASP A 63 -4.17 -29.66 -12.70
CA ASP A 63 -5.34 -28.86 -12.28
C ASP A 63 -5.10 -27.70 -11.27
N ILE A 64 -4.51 -26.60 -11.75
CA ILE A 64 -4.52 -25.28 -11.07
C ILE A 64 -5.20 -24.21 -11.95
N ASP A 65 -5.31 -24.45 -13.26
CA ASP A 65 -5.72 -23.45 -14.26
C ASP A 65 -7.26 -23.30 -14.42
N SER A 66 -8.05 -24.24 -13.89
CA SER A 66 -9.52 -24.22 -13.97
C SER A 66 -10.18 -23.36 -12.89
N THR A 67 -9.53 -23.20 -11.72
CA THR A 67 -10.09 -22.49 -10.56
C THR A 67 -9.90 -20.96 -10.61
N LEU A 68 -8.99 -20.45 -11.45
CA LEU A 68 -8.68 -19.01 -11.54
C LEU A 68 -9.50 -18.26 -12.60
N LYS A 69 -10.20 -18.95 -13.51
CA LYS A 69 -11.09 -18.33 -14.51
C LYS A 69 -12.49 -18.00 -13.99
N LEU A 70 -12.88 -18.47 -12.80
CA LEU A 70 -14.25 -18.31 -12.29
C LEU A 70 -14.51 -17.06 -11.42
N VAL A 71 -13.50 -16.20 -11.17
CA VAL A 71 -13.67 -15.01 -10.29
C VAL A 71 -13.71 -13.69 -11.07
N SER A 72 -13.77 -13.74 -12.40
CA SER A 72 -13.99 -12.56 -13.24
C SER A 72 -15.43 -12.54 -13.76
N SER A 73 -16.37 -12.10 -12.92
CA SER A 73 -17.54 -11.30 -13.34
C SER A 73 -18.53 -11.14 -12.17
N ASN A 74 -18.98 -9.89 -12.01
CA ASN A 74 -20.11 -9.43 -11.19
C ASN A 74 -19.87 -9.40 -9.67
N PHE A 75 -19.20 -8.34 -9.21
CA PHE A 75 -19.29 -7.88 -7.82
C PHE A 75 -20.12 -6.60 -7.79
N ASP A 76 -21.22 -6.62 -7.05
CA ASP A 76 -22.04 -5.44 -6.78
C ASP A 76 -21.20 -4.35 -6.07
N LEU A 77 -21.47 -3.08 -6.38
CA LEU A 77 -20.83 -1.95 -5.73
C LEU A 77 -21.07 -1.98 -4.20
N PRO A 78 -20.11 -1.51 -3.38
CA PRO A 78 -20.30 -1.47 -1.95
C PRO A 78 -21.36 -0.44 -1.55
N LYS A 79 -22.19 -0.78 -0.55
CA LYS A 79 -23.28 0.06 -0.07
C LYS A 79 -22.83 0.83 1.18
N PHE A 80 -22.69 2.15 1.08
CA PHE A 80 -22.39 3.01 2.23
C PHE A 80 -23.60 3.13 3.17
N ALA A 81 -23.38 3.08 4.48
CA ALA A 81 -24.44 3.14 5.48
C ALA A 81 -24.61 4.58 6.02
N SER A 82 -25.83 5.13 5.92
CA SER A 82 -26.16 6.44 6.51
C SER A 82 -26.27 6.36 8.03
N SER A 83 -25.64 7.30 8.74
CA SER A 83 -25.71 7.41 10.20
C SER A 83 -26.93 8.22 10.69
N SER A 84 -27.42 7.89 11.89
CA SER A 84 -28.46 8.65 12.61
C SER A 84 -27.81 9.69 13.54
N ILE A 85 -28.30 10.93 13.48
CA ILE A 85 -27.76 12.13 14.14
C ILE A 85 -27.84 12.02 15.67
N SER A 86 -26.70 12.15 16.36
CA SER A 86 -26.66 12.48 17.79
C SER A 86 -25.82 13.74 18.02
N LEU A 87 -26.48 14.88 18.17
CA LEU A 87 -25.88 16.19 18.44
C LEU A 87 -25.38 16.25 19.89
N LYS A 88 -24.05 16.31 20.07
CA LYS A 88 -23.42 16.87 21.26
C LYS A 88 -22.55 18.05 20.86
N ASN A 89 -22.73 19.15 21.56
CA ASN A 89 -22.17 20.47 21.30
C ASN A 89 -20.66 20.46 20.95
N GLY A 90 -20.39 20.82 19.70
CA GLY A 90 -19.11 21.04 19.03
C GLY A 90 -19.45 21.37 17.57
N LYS A 91 -18.58 22.04 16.78
CA LYS A 91 -18.79 22.13 15.32
C LYS A 91 -19.08 20.72 14.81
N SER A 92 -20.20 20.51 14.12
CA SER A 92 -20.57 19.17 13.63
C SER A 92 -19.53 18.73 12.60
N GLN A 93 -18.74 17.70 12.91
CA GLN A 93 -17.83 17.06 11.97
C GLN A 93 -18.59 16.34 10.84
N VAL A 94 -19.90 16.16 10.96
CA VAL A 94 -20.72 15.57 9.89
C VAL A 94 -20.86 16.56 8.74
N CYS A 95 -20.39 16.18 7.55
CA CYS A 95 -20.58 16.94 6.33
C CYS A 95 -22.04 16.85 5.86
N THR A 96 -22.59 17.98 5.41
CA THR A 96 -23.98 18.07 4.92
C THR A 96 -24.07 18.61 3.50
N ASP A 97 -22.94 18.92 2.85
CA ASP A 97 -22.89 19.36 1.46
C ASP A 97 -23.11 18.16 0.51
N PRO A 98 -24.24 18.10 -0.22
CA PRO A 98 -24.52 16.98 -1.11
C PRO A 98 -23.54 16.86 -2.29
N GLU A 99 -22.96 17.97 -2.77
CA GLU A 99 -21.99 17.93 -3.87
C GLU A 99 -20.64 17.37 -3.40
N GLU A 100 -20.19 17.77 -2.19
CA GLU A 100 -18.99 17.19 -1.57
C GLU A 100 -19.17 15.70 -1.30
N ILE A 101 -20.30 15.30 -0.67
CA ILE A 101 -20.64 13.90 -0.40
C ILE A 101 -20.63 13.08 -1.68
N LYS A 102 -21.24 13.59 -2.76
CA LYS A 102 -21.28 12.91 -4.05
C LYS A 102 -19.88 12.70 -4.62
N LYS A 103 -19.05 13.75 -4.67
CA LYS A 103 -17.66 13.63 -5.15
C LYS A 103 -16.83 12.66 -4.32
N VAL A 104 -16.92 12.75 -3.00
CA VAL A 104 -16.20 11.84 -2.08
C VAL A 104 -16.63 10.38 -2.29
N THR A 105 -17.92 10.14 -2.54
CA THR A 105 -18.41 8.80 -2.89
C THR A 105 -17.80 8.31 -4.21
N GLU A 106 -17.81 9.14 -5.25
CA GLU A 106 -17.20 8.82 -6.56
C GLU A 106 -15.69 8.53 -6.44
N ILE A 107 -14.98 9.30 -5.62
CA ILE A 107 -13.55 9.11 -5.34
C ILE A 107 -13.29 7.76 -4.67
N MET A 108 -14.08 7.41 -3.66
CA MET A 108 -13.89 6.15 -2.97
C MET A 108 -14.30 4.93 -3.80
N ASP A 109 -15.29 5.07 -4.68
CA ASP A 109 -15.62 4.02 -5.65
C ASP A 109 -14.44 3.75 -6.61
N GLU A 110 -13.78 4.80 -7.12
CA GLU A 110 -12.56 4.64 -7.91
C GLU A 110 -11.42 4.04 -7.06
N ALA A 111 -11.18 4.55 -5.86
CA ALA A 111 -10.12 4.03 -4.98
C ALA A 111 -10.28 2.54 -4.68
N VAL A 112 -11.51 2.08 -4.42
CA VAL A 112 -11.84 0.65 -4.23
C VAL A 112 -11.52 -0.17 -5.48
N TYR A 113 -11.90 0.33 -6.65
CA TYR A 113 -11.61 -0.33 -7.92
C TYR A 113 -10.09 -0.45 -8.14
N ARG A 114 -9.34 0.63 -7.93
CA ARG A 114 -7.87 0.65 -8.06
C ARG A 114 -7.20 -0.27 -7.04
N LEU A 115 -7.69 -0.30 -5.80
CA LEU A 115 -7.15 -1.18 -4.77
C LEU A 115 -7.31 -2.65 -5.16
N LYS A 116 -8.49 -3.05 -5.65
CA LYS A 116 -8.71 -4.41 -6.16
C LYS A 116 -7.75 -4.73 -7.30
N TYR A 117 -7.59 -3.82 -8.26
CA TYR A 117 -6.67 -4.00 -9.39
C TYR A 117 -5.22 -4.19 -8.93
N HIS A 118 -4.71 -3.31 -8.06
CA HIS A 118 -3.34 -3.37 -7.56
C HIS A 118 -3.13 -4.43 -6.48
N SER A 119 -4.19 -5.05 -5.94
CA SER A 119 -4.07 -6.18 -5.01
C SER A 119 -3.78 -7.52 -5.71
N ASN A 120 -4.13 -7.65 -6.99
CA ASN A 120 -3.90 -8.88 -7.76
C ASN A 120 -2.42 -9.02 -8.14
N PHE A 121 -1.72 -10.02 -7.60
CA PHE A 121 -0.27 -10.21 -7.83
C PHE A 121 0.05 -10.63 -9.26
N ASN A 122 -0.94 -11.00 -10.08
CA ASN A 122 -0.72 -11.25 -11.50
C ASN A 122 -0.66 -9.96 -12.34
N ASN A 123 -0.98 -8.81 -11.74
CA ASN A 123 -0.93 -7.52 -12.43
C ASN A 123 0.43 -6.86 -12.24
N GLY A 124 1.10 -6.55 -13.35
CA GLY A 124 2.40 -5.88 -13.38
C GLY A 124 3.59 -6.80 -13.13
N TYR A 125 4.80 -6.24 -13.20
CA TYR A 125 6.03 -6.95 -12.87
C TYR A 125 6.28 -6.92 -11.36
N ASN A 126 6.47 -8.09 -10.75
CA ASN A 126 6.72 -8.22 -9.32
C ASN A 126 8.22 -8.37 -9.01
N HIS A 127 8.74 -7.49 -8.17
CA HIS A 127 10.05 -7.68 -7.55
C HIS A 127 9.87 -8.17 -6.12
N TYR A 128 9.94 -9.49 -5.94
CA TYR A 128 9.76 -10.15 -4.65
C TYR A 128 10.97 -9.98 -3.74
N TYR A 129 10.70 -9.65 -2.48
CA TYR A 129 11.66 -9.59 -1.38
C TYR A 129 11.57 -10.83 -0.49
N VAL A 130 10.33 -11.30 -0.24
CA VAL A 130 10.02 -12.54 0.48
C VAL A 130 8.93 -13.24 -0.32
N GLY A 131 9.03 -14.55 -0.51
CA GLY A 131 8.05 -15.31 -1.28
C GLY A 131 7.96 -16.76 -0.84
N ASN A 132 6.83 -17.13 -0.25
CA ASN A 132 6.36 -18.50 -0.07
C ASN A 132 4.82 -18.50 -0.03
N GLU A 133 4.23 -19.68 0.16
CA GLU A 133 2.77 -19.86 0.17
C GLU A 133 2.07 -19.07 1.29
N GLU A 134 2.74 -18.84 2.41
CA GLU A 134 2.17 -18.12 3.57
C GLU A 134 2.38 -16.61 3.49
N LEU A 135 3.50 -16.16 2.92
CA LEU A 135 3.90 -14.77 2.86
C LEU A 135 4.57 -14.44 1.53
N SER A 136 3.99 -13.48 0.84
CA SER A 136 4.62 -12.83 -0.31
C SER A 136 4.72 -11.34 -0.04
N LEU A 137 5.92 -10.77 -0.15
CA LEU A 137 6.19 -9.33 -0.05
C LEU A 137 6.91 -8.91 -1.32
N CYS A 138 6.36 -7.94 -2.03
CA CYS A 138 6.94 -7.46 -3.28
C CYS A 138 6.73 -5.96 -3.48
N PHE A 139 7.43 -5.45 -4.48
CA PHE A 139 7.16 -4.14 -5.06
C PHE A 139 6.74 -4.34 -6.51
N THR A 140 5.72 -3.60 -6.93
CA THR A 140 5.32 -3.50 -8.34
C THR A 140 5.43 -2.07 -8.82
N GLU A 141 5.50 -1.91 -10.14
CA GLU A 141 5.51 -0.61 -10.80
C GLU A 141 4.45 -0.61 -11.90
N ASP A 142 3.66 0.46 -11.95
CA ASP A 142 2.67 0.70 -13.00
C ASP A 142 2.77 2.16 -13.42
N ASN A 143 3.04 2.42 -14.71
CA ASN A 143 3.29 3.75 -15.26
C ASN A 143 4.30 4.60 -14.48
N GLY A 144 5.38 3.98 -13.98
CA GLY A 144 6.41 4.66 -13.18
C GLY A 144 6.05 4.85 -11.70
N ILE A 145 4.83 4.49 -11.30
CA ILE A 145 4.35 4.57 -9.92
C ILE A 145 4.64 3.27 -9.20
N LYS A 146 5.31 3.37 -8.06
CA LYS A 146 5.71 2.21 -7.25
C LYS A 146 4.62 1.89 -6.23
N PHE A 147 4.37 0.60 -6.09
CA PHE A 147 3.51 0.01 -5.07
C PHE A 147 4.33 -0.93 -4.22
N GLU A 148 4.15 -0.85 -2.91
CA GLU A 148 4.59 -1.86 -1.96
C GLU A 148 3.40 -2.75 -1.60
N ARG A 149 3.64 -4.05 -1.50
CA ARG A 149 2.57 -5.04 -1.39
C ARG A 149 3.02 -6.19 -0.53
N PHE A 150 2.08 -6.72 0.26
CA PHE A 150 2.25 -8.06 0.79
C PHE A 150 0.93 -8.84 0.76
N HIS A 151 1.06 -10.16 0.71
CA HIS A 151 0.01 -11.13 0.91
C HIS A 151 0.41 -12.05 2.05
N LEU A 152 -0.44 -12.14 3.07
CA LEU A 152 -0.23 -12.96 4.25
C LEU A 152 -1.40 -13.93 4.42
N VAL A 153 -1.08 -15.20 4.64
CA VAL A 153 -2.03 -16.25 5.00
C VAL A 153 -1.92 -16.51 6.49
N ILE A 154 -3.03 -16.30 7.21
CA ILE A 154 -3.17 -16.56 8.64
C ILE A 154 -4.05 -17.80 8.77
N PRO A 155 -3.60 -18.89 9.42
CA PRO A 155 -4.41 -20.08 9.64
C PRO A 155 -5.66 -19.76 10.46
N ASN A 156 -6.61 -20.69 10.47
CA ASN A 156 -7.87 -20.61 11.22
C ASN A 156 -8.82 -19.50 10.69
N PRO A 157 -9.90 -19.86 9.99
CA PRO A 157 -10.83 -18.89 9.43
C PRO A 157 -11.62 -18.11 10.51
N ASP A 158 -11.65 -18.60 11.75
CA ASP A 158 -12.34 -17.93 12.86
C ASP A 158 -11.63 -16.63 13.30
N ASN A 159 -10.36 -16.45 12.92
CA ASN A 159 -9.61 -15.21 13.16
C ASN A 159 -10.14 -14.01 12.36
N TYR A 160 -11.03 -14.22 11.38
CA TYR A 160 -11.48 -13.18 10.45
C TYR A 160 -12.06 -11.95 11.15
N GLU A 161 -13.02 -12.15 12.06
CA GLU A 161 -13.69 -11.04 12.75
C GLU A 161 -12.73 -10.27 13.65
N GLU A 162 -11.77 -10.95 14.29
CA GLU A 162 -10.79 -10.31 15.15
C GLU A 162 -9.76 -9.51 14.35
N ILE A 163 -9.32 -10.01 13.19
CA ILE A 163 -8.45 -9.29 12.25
C ILE A 163 -9.18 -8.05 11.69
N VAL A 164 -10.44 -8.20 11.28
CA VAL A 164 -11.25 -7.07 10.81
C VAL A 164 -11.41 -6.01 11.91
N LYS A 165 -11.74 -6.44 13.14
CA LYS A 165 -11.83 -5.55 14.32
C LYS A 165 -10.52 -4.84 14.64
N MET A 166 -9.39 -5.54 14.48
CA MET A 166 -8.06 -4.96 14.63
C MET A 166 -7.91 -3.77 13.67
N PHE A 167 -8.24 -3.92 12.39
CA PHE A 167 -8.12 -2.83 11.42
C PHE A 167 -9.15 -1.70 11.61
N TYR A 168 -10.37 -1.99 12.06
CA TYR A 168 -11.33 -0.95 12.47
C TYR A 168 -10.79 -0.07 13.60
N THR A 169 -9.98 -0.65 14.50
CA THR A 169 -9.35 0.09 15.61
C THR A 169 -8.17 0.91 15.11
N PHE A 170 -7.51 0.46 14.04
CA PHE A 170 -6.28 1.04 13.56
C PHE A 170 -6.43 2.24 12.62
N ARG A 171 -7.59 2.50 11.99
CA ARG A 171 -7.99 3.73 11.23
C ARG A 171 -6.95 4.51 10.38
N GLY A 172 -5.77 3.95 10.10
CA GLY A 172 -4.66 4.63 9.38
C GLY A 172 -3.26 4.41 9.96
N ILE A 173 -3.15 3.83 11.16
CA ILE A 173 -1.96 3.62 12.00
C ILE A 173 -1.86 2.10 12.23
N PRO A 174 -0.88 1.30 11.76
CA PRO A 174 0.45 1.35 12.34
C PRO A 174 1.51 0.69 11.43
N TYR A 175 1.60 1.03 10.14
CA TYR A 175 2.58 0.34 9.28
C TYR A 175 4.00 0.83 9.51
N MET A 176 4.20 1.85 10.34
CA MET A 176 5.51 2.43 10.55
C MET A 176 5.87 2.49 12.03
N ASP A 177 6.60 1.46 12.48
CA ASP A 177 7.15 1.32 13.85
C ASP A 177 8.03 2.50 14.31
N ASN A 178 8.38 3.42 13.41
CA ASN A 178 9.27 4.53 13.71
C ASN A 178 8.55 5.87 13.81
N PHE A 179 7.22 5.89 13.98
CA PHE A 179 6.44 7.13 14.00
C PHE A 179 5.55 7.23 15.22
N ASP A 180 5.52 8.42 15.78
CA ASP A 180 4.41 8.90 16.57
C ASP A 180 3.35 9.43 15.61
N PHE A 181 2.11 9.08 15.88
CA PHE A 181 1.00 9.33 14.97
C PHE A 181 -0.17 9.95 15.72
N THR A 182 -0.82 10.93 15.10
CA THR A 182 -2.06 11.52 15.59
C THR A 182 -3.11 11.62 14.48
N GLU A 183 -4.31 11.11 14.76
CA GLU A 183 -5.47 11.17 13.86
C GLU A 183 -6.48 12.19 14.39
N LYS A 184 -7.08 12.99 13.49
CA LYS A 184 -8.21 13.87 13.79
C LYS A 184 -9.25 13.74 12.67
N LEU A 185 -10.50 13.58 13.06
CA LEU A 185 -11.63 13.60 12.12
C LEU A 185 -11.85 15.02 11.61
N VAL A 186 -11.81 15.18 10.28
CA VAL A 186 -12.13 16.45 9.60
C VAL A 186 -13.61 16.45 9.28
N HIS A 187 -14.04 15.57 8.37
CA HIS A 187 -15.42 15.39 7.97
C HIS A 187 -15.85 13.93 8.08
N GLU A 188 -17.02 13.67 8.65
CA GLU A 188 -17.75 12.41 8.54
C GLU A 188 -18.78 12.53 7.43
N TYR A 189 -18.69 11.70 6.40
CA TYR A 189 -19.68 11.64 5.31
C TYR A 189 -20.69 10.52 5.55
N TYR A 190 -20.18 9.36 5.97
CA TYR A 190 -20.95 8.19 6.37
C TYR A 190 -20.27 7.53 7.57
N SER A 191 -20.95 6.60 8.25
CA SER A 191 -20.36 5.90 9.41
C SER A 191 -19.06 5.15 9.08
N ASN A 192 -18.86 4.83 7.80
CA ASN A 192 -17.74 4.09 7.27
C ASN A 192 -16.92 4.88 6.24
N LEU A 193 -17.14 6.20 6.11
CA LEU A 193 -16.40 7.07 5.20
C LEU A 193 -16.17 8.45 5.82
N SER A 194 -14.91 8.81 6.00
CA SER A 194 -14.50 10.08 6.57
C SER A 194 -13.27 10.67 5.88
N LEU A 195 -13.15 12.00 5.95
CA LEU A 195 -11.90 12.72 5.72
C LEU A 195 -11.17 12.84 7.06
N MET A 196 -9.93 12.37 7.09
CA MET A 196 -9.07 12.37 8.28
C MET A 196 -7.85 13.26 8.03
N TYR A 197 -7.44 13.95 9.09
CA TYR A 197 -6.12 14.56 9.19
C TYR A 197 -5.22 13.62 9.98
N ASN A 198 -4.08 13.27 9.39
CA ASN A 198 -3.08 12.40 9.99
C ASN A 198 -1.78 13.18 10.16
N SER A 199 -1.21 13.20 11.36
CA SER A 199 0.10 13.78 11.63
C SER A 199 1.10 12.68 11.95
N TYR A 200 2.31 12.81 11.43
CA TYR A 200 3.41 11.86 11.56
C TYR A 200 4.62 12.57 12.12
N GLU A 201 5.23 12.00 13.15
CA GLU A 201 6.50 12.46 13.69
C GLU A 201 7.44 11.27 13.77
N SER A 202 8.55 11.32 13.03
CA SER A 202 9.51 10.22 13.04
C SER A 202 10.32 10.24 14.34
N ARG A 203 10.43 9.08 14.98
CA ARG A 203 11.27 8.87 16.17
C ARG A 203 12.75 8.73 15.83
N THR A 204 13.06 8.43 14.57
CA THR A 204 14.43 8.08 14.12
C THR A 204 15.02 9.07 13.13
N THR A 205 14.20 9.90 12.51
CA THR A 205 14.62 10.90 11.52
C THR A 205 13.97 12.24 11.85
N PRO A 206 14.56 13.38 11.46
CA PRO A 206 13.95 14.70 11.68
C PRO A 206 12.83 14.96 10.67
N PHE A 207 11.83 14.09 10.62
CA PHE A 207 10.66 14.25 9.78
C PHE A 207 9.42 14.49 10.64
N CYS A 208 8.74 15.61 10.35
CA CYS A 208 7.40 15.90 10.84
C CYS A 208 6.54 16.21 9.62
N GLY A 209 5.48 15.42 9.43
CA GLY A 209 4.61 15.57 8.28
C GLY A 209 3.15 15.33 8.61
N TYR A 210 2.30 15.56 7.64
CA TYR A 210 0.87 15.32 7.76
C TYR A 210 0.25 14.96 6.41
N SER A 211 -0.93 14.37 6.46
CA SER A 211 -1.72 14.07 5.28
C SER A 211 -3.20 14.30 5.56
N PHE A 212 -3.93 14.67 4.51
CA PHE A 212 -5.38 14.56 4.49
C PHE A 212 -5.74 13.35 3.64
N VAL A 213 -6.53 12.44 4.22
CA VAL A 213 -6.91 11.18 3.58
C VAL A 213 -8.40 10.94 3.70
N LEU A 214 -9.04 10.61 2.58
CA LEU A 214 -10.33 9.93 2.61
C LEU A 214 -10.08 8.48 3.01
N SER A 215 -10.84 8.00 3.99
CA SER A 215 -10.76 6.65 4.52
C SER A 215 -12.13 5.99 4.48
N ALA A 216 -12.21 4.80 3.88
CA ALA A 216 -13.41 4.00 3.84
C ALA A 216 -13.19 2.58 4.38
N ASP A 217 -14.11 2.15 5.24
CA ASP A 217 -14.17 0.77 5.71
C ASP A 217 -15.36 0.06 5.05
N ILE A 218 -15.11 -1.02 4.32
CA ILE A 218 -16.08 -1.57 3.37
C ILE A 218 -16.21 -3.07 3.56
N GLN A 219 -17.35 -3.50 4.10
CA GLN A 219 -17.73 -4.90 4.08
C GLN A 219 -18.33 -5.23 2.71
N VAL A 220 -17.56 -5.91 1.87
CA VAL A 220 -17.98 -6.30 0.51
C VAL A 220 -18.91 -7.53 0.56
N SER A 221 -18.66 -8.43 1.50
CA SER A 221 -19.47 -9.62 1.77
C SER A 221 -19.21 -10.12 3.19
N GLU A 222 -19.90 -11.18 3.62
CA GLU A 222 -19.61 -11.84 4.91
C GLU A 222 -18.14 -12.29 5.03
N ASP A 223 -17.49 -12.62 3.91
CA ASP A 223 -16.13 -13.15 3.88
C ASP A 223 -15.07 -12.13 3.44
N ILE A 224 -15.44 -10.89 3.11
CA ILE A 224 -14.50 -9.90 2.56
C ILE A 224 -14.77 -8.51 3.14
N THR A 225 -13.74 -7.96 3.78
CA THR A 225 -13.71 -6.56 4.22
C THR A 225 -12.49 -5.86 3.63
N MET A 226 -12.68 -4.60 3.24
CA MET A 226 -11.65 -3.74 2.67
C MET A 226 -11.52 -2.47 3.51
N PHE A 227 -10.29 -2.00 3.67
CA PHE A 227 -9.95 -0.71 4.26
C PHE A 227 -9.21 0.08 3.19
N VAL A 228 -9.71 1.24 2.79
CA VAL A 228 -9.22 1.97 1.61
C VAL A 228 -8.95 3.41 1.97
N GLN A 229 -7.77 3.90 1.59
CA GLN A 229 -7.34 5.26 1.84
C GLN A 229 -6.74 5.90 0.59
N THR A 230 -7.05 7.18 0.39
CA THR A 230 -6.46 7.98 -0.67
C THR A 230 -6.41 9.45 -0.27
N SER A 231 -5.32 10.14 -0.61
CA SER A 231 -5.18 11.57 -0.36
C SER A 231 -5.93 12.39 -1.40
N VAL A 232 -6.42 13.53 -0.92
CA VAL A 232 -7.02 14.60 -1.71
C VAL A 232 -6.16 15.86 -1.52
N ASP A 233 -6.03 16.68 -2.57
CA ASP A 233 -5.31 17.95 -2.48
C ASP A 233 -6.22 18.97 -1.78
N ILE A 234 -5.88 19.32 -0.54
CA ILE A 234 -6.64 20.26 0.27
C ILE A 234 -5.92 21.60 0.26
N ASP A 235 -6.69 22.68 0.08
CA ASP A 235 -6.18 24.03 0.31
C ASP A 235 -6.15 24.26 1.82
N ASP A 236 -4.97 24.07 2.41
CA ASP A 236 -4.76 24.11 3.85
C ASP A 236 -4.12 25.41 4.35
N HIS A 237 -3.84 26.34 3.42
CA HIS A 237 -3.14 27.59 3.67
C HIS A 237 -1.78 27.41 4.38
N ASN A 238 -1.11 26.27 4.18
CA ASN A 238 0.22 26.07 4.73
C ASN A 238 1.28 26.80 3.89
N GLU A 239 1.92 27.80 4.48
CA GLU A 239 2.97 28.59 3.82
C GLU A 239 4.35 27.88 3.79
N PHE A 240 4.58 26.89 4.66
CA PHE A 240 5.85 26.16 4.73
C PHE A 240 6.00 25.14 3.60
N ASP A 241 4.96 24.34 3.37
CA ASP A 241 4.93 23.35 2.31
C ASP A 241 3.75 23.65 1.37
N THR A 242 4.09 24.21 0.21
CA THR A 242 3.14 24.63 -0.83
C THR A 242 3.07 23.63 -1.98
N GLU A 243 3.59 22.41 -1.78
CA GLU A 243 3.57 21.35 -2.77
C GLU A 243 2.12 21.09 -3.24
N LYS A 244 1.93 21.10 -4.56
CA LYS A 244 0.67 20.78 -5.19
C LYS A 244 0.66 19.31 -5.56
N TYR A 245 -0.43 18.65 -5.24
CA TYR A 245 -0.55 17.22 -5.46
C TYR A 245 -1.61 16.91 -6.51
N LYS A 246 -1.29 15.95 -7.38
CA LYS A 246 -2.27 15.31 -8.25
C LYS A 246 -2.19 13.81 -8.10
N ASN A 247 -3.30 13.20 -7.72
CA ASN A 247 -3.42 11.77 -7.64
C ASN A 247 -3.58 11.19 -9.05
N THR A 248 -2.59 10.45 -9.51
CA THR A 248 -2.59 9.80 -10.83
C THR A 248 -3.13 8.38 -10.80
N ILE A 249 -3.42 7.84 -9.62
CA ILE A 249 -4.02 6.50 -9.44
C ILE A 249 -5.53 6.62 -9.26
N VAL A 250 -5.97 7.54 -8.40
CA VAL A 250 -7.38 7.87 -8.15
C VAL A 250 -7.64 9.26 -8.73
N GLU A 251 -7.80 9.35 -10.04
CA GLU A 251 -7.82 10.63 -10.76
C GLU A 251 -9.01 11.52 -10.35
N SER A 252 -10.13 10.91 -9.98
CA SER A 252 -11.32 11.61 -9.45
C SER A 252 -11.02 12.43 -8.19
N ALA A 253 -9.99 12.07 -7.41
CA ALA A 253 -9.60 12.78 -6.19
C ALA A 253 -9.21 14.24 -6.48
N ASN A 254 -8.73 14.53 -7.70
CA ASN A 254 -8.31 15.86 -8.14
C ASN A 254 -9.49 16.82 -8.40
N SER A 255 -10.73 16.33 -8.32
CA SER A 255 -11.95 17.14 -8.53
C SER A 255 -12.56 17.68 -7.23
N LEU A 256 -12.10 17.16 -6.09
CA LEU A 256 -12.51 17.60 -4.76
C LEU A 256 -11.73 18.87 -4.41
N ASN A 257 -12.45 19.87 -3.93
CA ASN A 257 -11.85 21.10 -3.43
C ASN A 257 -12.47 21.38 -2.07
N ILE A 258 -11.65 21.30 -1.04
CA ILE A 258 -12.01 21.55 0.35
C ILE A 258 -10.97 22.53 0.89
N ASP A 259 -11.45 23.55 1.60
CA ASP A 259 -10.63 24.51 2.33
C ASP A 259 -10.60 24.09 3.81
N VAL A 260 -9.42 23.88 4.37
CA VAL A 260 -9.23 23.49 5.77
C VAL A 260 -8.15 24.37 6.40
N TYR A 261 -8.52 25.26 7.31
CA TYR A 261 -7.53 26.15 7.92
C TYR A 261 -6.54 25.38 8.82
N ALA A 262 -5.23 25.56 8.56
CA ALA A 262 -4.14 24.99 9.35
C ALA A 262 -4.21 25.29 10.86
N ASN A 263 -4.85 26.38 11.26
CA ASN A 263 -5.01 26.77 12.67
C ASN A 263 -6.01 25.89 13.45
N GLU A 264 -6.85 25.10 12.77
CA GLU A 264 -7.80 24.18 13.39
C GLU A 264 -7.12 22.85 13.85
N TYR A 265 -5.92 22.57 13.35
CA TYR A 265 -5.18 21.33 13.60
C TYR A 265 -3.77 21.68 14.08
N ASP A 266 -3.59 21.81 15.40
CA ASP A 266 -2.33 22.13 16.12
C ASP A 266 -1.07 22.18 15.22
N GLN A 267 -0.79 23.41 14.79
CA GLN A 267 0.37 23.91 14.04
C GLN A 267 0.94 22.91 13.02
N MET A 268 0.27 22.86 11.85
CA MET A 268 0.89 22.43 10.57
C MET A 268 2.11 23.30 10.19
N GLU A 269 2.37 24.40 10.92
CA GLU A 269 3.56 25.22 10.79
C GLU A 269 4.82 24.34 10.85
N ASN A 270 5.64 24.39 9.79
CA ASN A 270 6.87 23.61 9.64
C ASN A 270 6.69 22.09 9.47
N LYS A 271 5.49 21.61 9.10
CA LYS A 271 5.27 20.22 8.73
C LYS A 271 5.20 20.04 7.22
N THR A 272 5.73 18.92 6.75
CA THR A 272 5.74 18.52 5.34
C THR A 272 4.47 17.76 4.95
N LYS A 273 3.91 18.03 3.77
CA LYS A 273 2.79 17.29 3.23
C LYS A 273 3.23 15.90 2.79
N LEU A 274 2.40 14.90 3.08
CA LEU A 274 2.53 13.54 2.61
C LEU A 274 1.25 13.17 1.86
N PHE A 275 1.40 12.66 0.65
CA PHE A 275 0.26 12.27 -0.16
C PHE A 275 0.25 10.77 -0.41
N VAL A 276 -0.82 10.12 0.05
CA VAL A 276 -1.10 8.71 -0.22
C VAL A 276 -1.82 8.63 -1.56
N ASN A 277 -1.16 8.11 -2.59
CA ASN A 277 -1.85 7.89 -3.87
C ASN A 277 -2.98 6.88 -3.68
N LEU A 278 -2.65 5.74 -3.08
CA LEU A 278 -3.59 4.68 -2.76
C LEU A 278 -2.98 3.78 -1.67
N SER A 279 -3.70 3.56 -0.59
CA SER A 279 -3.34 2.58 0.43
C SER A 279 -4.56 1.76 0.80
N GLY A 280 -4.36 0.48 1.11
CA GLY A 280 -5.46 -0.31 1.63
C GLY A 280 -5.13 -1.74 1.95
N ILE A 281 -6.07 -2.36 2.67
CA ILE A 281 -6.04 -3.77 3.05
C ILE A 281 -7.31 -4.45 2.57
N ILE A 282 -7.14 -5.68 2.10
CA ILE A 282 -8.22 -6.61 1.81
C ILE A 282 -8.07 -7.81 2.74
N VAL A 283 -9.02 -8.00 3.65
CA VAL A 283 -9.13 -9.18 4.50
C VAL A 283 -10.16 -10.11 3.87
N LYS A 284 -9.75 -11.34 3.58
CA LYS A 284 -10.60 -12.34 2.94
C LYS A 284 -10.60 -13.65 3.73
N LYS A 285 -11.76 -14.03 4.24
CA LYS A 285 -11.99 -15.35 4.84
C LYS A 285 -11.96 -16.43 3.77
N LYS A 286 -11.36 -17.57 4.10
CA LYS A 286 -11.33 -18.81 3.33
C LYS A 286 -11.80 -19.95 4.22
N SER A 287 -11.91 -21.15 3.66
CA SER A 287 -12.38 -22.33 4.40
C SER A 287 -11.44 -22.75 5.52
N ASP A 288 -10.15 -22.45 5.41
CA ASP A 288 -9.07 -22.92 6.30
C ASP A 288 -8.20 -21.78 6.88
N SER A 289 -8.40 -20.56 6.41
CA SER A 289 -7.49 -19.44 6.64
C SER A 289 -8.18 -18.09 6.46
N VAL A 290 -7.48 -17.04 6.89
CA VAL A 290 -7.76 -15.65 6.54
C VAL A 290 -6.60 -15.13 5.72
N ARG A 291 -6.88 -14.52 4.58
CA ARG A 291 -5.88 -13.90 3.72
C ARG A 291 -5.93 -12.39 3.88
N VAL A 292 -4.78 -11.79 4.21
CA VAL A 292 -4.62 -10.34 4.31
C VAL A 292 -3.75 -9.88 3.16
N THR A 293 -4.27 -8.98 2.33
CA THR A 293 -3.52 -8.36 1.23
C THR A 293 -3.40 -6.87 1.48
N TYR A 294 -2.18 -6.35 1.47
CA TYR A 294 -1.89 -4.93 1.62
C TYR A 294 -1.32 -4.37 0.33
N VAL A 295 -1.70 -3.15 0.02
CA VAL A 295 -1.19 -2.36 -1.11
C VAL A 295 -0.99 -0.95 -0.61
N ASN A 296 0.17 -0.36 -0.88
CA ASN A 296 0.40 1.04 -0.58
C ASN A 296 1.23 1.70 -1.68
N SER A 297 0.90 2.96 -1.96
CA SER A 297 1.61 3.84 -2.87
C SER A 297 1.54 5.25 -2.32
N ILE A 298 2.71 5.84 -2.12
CA ILE A 298 2.89 7.21 -1.62
C ILE A 298 3.51 8.03 -2.75
N HIS A 299 3.08 9.27 -2.86
CA HIS A 299 3.65 10.24 -3.78
C HIS A 299 5.07 10.61 -3.32
N ASN A 300 6.05 10.38 -4.19
CA ASN A 300 7.43 10.80 -3.94
C ASN A 300 7.61 12.22 -4.49
N GLY A 301 6.99 13.17 -3.79
CA GLY A 301 7.08 14.60 -4.07
C GLY A 301 8.44 15.20 -3.72
N ASP A 302 8.62 16.48 -4.02
CA ASP A 302 9.88 17.18 -3.75
C ASP A 302 10.13 17.31 -2.24
N SER A 303 9.06 17.48 -1.45
CA SER A 303 9.13 17.58 0.01
C SER A 303 9.28 16.22 0.70
N PHE A 304 9.05 15.10 -0.02
CA PHE A 304 9.08 13.76 0.57
C PHE A 304 10.51 13.31 0.93
N PRO A 305 10.80 12.94 2.19
CA PRO A 305 12.18 12.64 2.55
C PRO A 305 12.68 11.37 1.86
N LYS A 306 13.86 11.46 1.24
CA LYS A 306 14.43 10.40 0.41
C LYS A 306 14.61 9.07 1.15
N ASP A 307 14.84 9.10 2.46
CA ASP A 307 14.96 7.91 3.29
C ASP A 307 13.68 7.06 3.30
N PHE A 308 12.51 7.67 3.08
CA PHE A 308 11.24 6.95 2.99
C PHE A 308 11.04 6.29 1.62
N CYS A 309 11.75 6.76 0.60
CA CYS A 309 11.82 6.08 -0.69
C CYS A 309 12.68 4.82 -0.64
N ASP A 310 13.52 4.67 0.40
CA ASP A 310 14.38 3.49 0.58
C ASP A 310 13.53 2.22 0.66
N LYS A 311 13.93 1.21 -0.11
CA LYS A 311 13.18 -0.03 -0.17
C LYS A 311 13.32 -0.83 1.12
N GLN A 312 14.47 -0.79 1.80
CA GLN A 312 14.64 -1.53 3.05
C GLN A 312 13.80 -0.92 4.18
N PHE A 313 13.70 0.40 4.24
CA PHE A 313 12.81 1.10 5.17
C PHE A 313 11.35 0.67 4.99
N ARG A 314 10.87 0.65 3.74
CA ARG A 314 9.53 0.19 3.38
C ARG A 314 9.29 -1.29 3.69
N VAL A 315 10.28 -2.14 3.46
CA VAL A 315 10.22 -3.56 3.87
C VAL A 315 10.09 -3.71 5.38
N LYS A 316 10.86 -2.96 6.19
CA LYS A 316 10.76 -3.01 7.66
C LYS A 316 9.36 -2.65 8.16
N ASN A 317 8.75 -1.63 7.55
CA ASN A 317 7.39 -1.19 7.84
C ASN A 317 6.35 -2.28 7.54
N MET A 318 6.43 -2.91 6.36
CA MET A 318 5.57 -4.04 6.04
C MET A 318 5.79 -5.24 6.98
N LEU A 319 7.05 -5.56 7.29
CA LEU A 319 7.39 -6.66 8.20
C LEU A 319 6.85 -6.44 9.62
N TYR A 320 6.90 -5.21 10.13
CA TYR A 320 6.35 -4.87 11.43
C TYR A 320 4.86 -5.24 11.52
N LEU A 321 4.07 -4.88 10.50
CA LEU A 321 2.66 -5.26 10.48
C LEU A 321 2.47 -6.77 10.34
N ILE A 322 3.23 -7.41 9.46
CA ILE A 322 3.17 -8.85 9.27
C ILE A 322 3.44 -9.56 10.61
N ASP A 323 4.44 -9.11 11.36
CA ASP A 323 4.79 -9.66 12.65
C ASP A 323 3.71 -9.36 13.70
N LEU A 324 3.10 -8.16 13.68
CA LEU A 324 1.96 -7.84 14.54
C LEU A 324 0.78 -8.81 14.28
N LEU A 325 0.41 -9.02 13.02
CA LEU A 325 -0.64 -9.96 12.62
C LEU A 325 -0.32 -11.40 13.01
N LYS A 326 0.92 -11.85 12.76
CA LYS A 326 1.36 -13.20 13.12
C LYS A 326 1.35 -13.42 14.62
N ASN A 327 1.89 -12.49 15.41
CA ASN A 327 1.94 -12.62 16.86
C ASN A 327 0.57 -12.58 17.52
N SER A 328 -0.41 -11.92 16.89
CA SER A 328 -1.79 -11.87 17.39
C SER A 328 -2.63 -13.08 17.02
N PHE A 329 -2.39 -13.72 15.87
CA PHE A 329 -3.34 -14.67 15.28
C PHE A 329 -2.74 -16.00 14.75
N LYS A 330 -1.43 -16.20 14.82
CA LYS A 330 -0.75 -17.43 14.37
C LYS A 330 -0.15 -18.19 15.55
#